data_AF-A0A6S7IMM3-F1
#
_entry.id   AF-A0A6S7IMM3-F1
#
_cell.length_a   1.000
_cell.length_b   1.000
_cell.length_c   1.000
_cell.angle_alpha   90.00
_cell.angle_beta   90.00
_cell.angle_gamma   90.00
#
_symmetry.space_group_name_H-M   'P 1'
#
loop_
_entity.id
_entity.type
_entity.pdbx_description
1 polymer ?
#
loop_
_entity_poly.entity_id
_entity_poly.type
_entity_poly.pdbx_seq_one_letter_code
_entity_poly.pdbx_strand_id
1 'polypeptide(L)'
;NDNQNLTKKQEIADALNSHFNEVASRLVNNMPQSSRTFESYVTKSDTQFTIQNVSLTKVYKLLSTIKTSKSAGHDRIPGKLLRDAAEVIAPIPVSNL
;
A
#
# COMPACT_ATOMS: atom_id res chain seq x y z
N ASN A 1 -24.87 10.27 -31.62
CA ASN A 1 -24.47 11.60 -32.12
C ASN A 1 -23.56 12.21 -31.08
N ASP A 2 -22.29 12.48 -31.43
CA ASP A 2 -21.52 13.64 -30.97
C ASP A 2 -20.03 13.46 -31.34
N ASN A 3 -19.74 13.56 -32.64
CA ASN A 3 -18.39 13.83 -33.11
C ASN A 3 -18.15 15.35 -33.01
N GLN A 4 -17.96 15.84 -31.79
CA GLN A 4 -17.61 17.25 -31.55
C GLN A 4 -16.15 17.46 -31.94
N ASN A 5 -15.90 18.35 -32.90
CA ASN A 5 -14.55 18.68 -33.35
C ASN A 5 -13.93 19.71 -32.38
N LEU A 6 -13.33 19.20 -31.30
CA LEU A 6 -12.72 20.03 -30.24
C LEU A 6 -11.36 20.56 -30.72
N THR A 7 -11.21 21.88 -30.81
CA THR A 7 -10.01 22.53 -31.32
C THR A 7 -9.27 23.38 -30.28
N LYS A 8 -9.93 23.72 -29.16
CA LYS A 8 -9.30 24.47 -28.06
C LYS A 8 -8.69 23.53 -27.03
N LYS A 9 -7.46 23.83 -26.60
CA LYS A 9 -6.69 23.00 -25.66
C LYS A 9 -7.44 22.72 -24.35
N GLN A 10 -8.13 23.72 -23.80
CA GLN A 10 -8.88 23.58 -22.56
C GLN A 10 -10.07 22.64 -22.71
N GLU A 11 -10.84 22.79 -23.80
CA GLU A 11 -11.99 21.94 -24.11
C GLU A 11 -11.57 20.47 -24.32
N ILE A 12 -10.40 20.24 -24.94
CA ILE A 12 -9.82 18.90 -25.08
C ILE A 12 -9.45 18.32 -23.71
N ALA A 13 -8.78 19.10 -22.86
CA ALA A 13 -8.37 18.65 -21.53
C ALA A 13 -9.59 18.30 -20.65
N ASP A 14 -10.63 19.14 -20.67
CA ASP A 14 -11.86 18.92 -19.92
C ASP A 14 -12.61 17.68 -20.43
N ALA A 15 -12.71 17.50 -21.75
CA ALA A 15 -13.33 16.32 -22.35
C ALA A 15 -12.59 15.02 -21.98
N LEU A 16 -11.25 15.03 -21.98
CA LEU A 16 -10.45 13.87 -21.58
C LEU A 16 -10.61 13.58 -20.08
N ASN A 17 -10.58 14.62 -19.24
CA ASN A 17 -10.78 14.46 -17.80
C ASN A 17 -12.16 13.90 -17.48
N SER A 18 -13.23 14.43 -18.08
CA SER A 18 -14.58 13.89 -17.95
C SER A 18 -14.65 12.44 -18.44
N HIS A 19 -14.06 12.13 -19.60
CA HIS A 19 -14.03 10.77 -20.13
C HIS A 19 -13.36 9.80 -19.15
N PHE A 20 -12.11 10.05 -18.75
CA PHE A 20 -11.36 9.13 -17.90
C PHE A 20 -11.87 9.06 -16.47
N ASN A 21 -12.49 10.12 -15.94
CA ASN A 21 -13.17 10.08 -14.65
C ASN A 21 -14.44 9.21 -14.69
N GLU A 22 -15.15 9.20 -15.81
CA GLU A 22 -16.41 8.48 -15.93
C GLU A 22 -16.27 7.05 -16.48
N VAL A 23 -15.15 6.70 -17.11
CA VAL A 23 -14.92 5.36 -17.70
C VAL A 23 -15.17 4.26 -16.67
N ALA A 24 -14.67 4.41 -15.45
CA ALA A 24 -14.88 3.42 -14.39
C ALA A 24 -16.37 3.25 -14.04
N SER A 25 -17.10 4.36 -13.87
CA SER A 25 -18.54 4.33 -13.55
C SER A 25 -19.36 3.76 -14.71
N ARG A 26 -19.06 4.12 -15.96
CA ARG A 26 -19.71 3.58 -17.15
C ARG A 26 -19.48 2.08 -17.27
N LEU A 27 -18.26 1.60 -17.00
CA LEU A 27 -17.95 0.17 -17.00
C LEU A 27 -18.73 -0.56 -15.91
N VAL A 28 -18.77 -0.04 -14.68
CA VAL A 28 -19.52 -0.64 -13.57
C VAL A 28 -21.02 -0.72 -13.86
N ASN A 29 -21.61 0.35 -14.39
CA ASN A 29 -23.05 0.38 -14.70
C ASN A 29 -23.44 -0.57 -15.84
N ASN A 30 -22.51 -0.88 -16.74
CA ASN A 30 -22.72 -1.82 -17.84
C ASN A 30 -22.30 -3.26 -17.51
N MET A 31 -21.73 -3.51 -16.32
CA MET A 31 -21.40 -4.87 -15.92
C MET A 31 -22.70 -5.66 -15.69
N PRO A 32 -22.76 -6.91 -16.19
CA PRO A 32 -23.91 -7.77 -15.92
C PRO A 32 -24.05 -7.97 -14.42
N GLN A 33 -25.28 -7.91 -13.91
CA GLN A 33 -25.56 -8.23 -12.52
C GLN A 33 -25.17 -9.69 -12.28
N SER A 34 -24.17 -9.88 -11.43
CA SER A 34 -23.68 -11.20 -11.07
C SER A 34 -24.37 -11.66 -9.80
N SER A 35 -24.91 -12.88 -9.80
CA SER A 35 -25.35 -13.53 -8.55
C SER A 35 -24.18 -14.02 -7.69
N ARG A 36 -22.96 -13.94 -8.23
CA ARG A 36 -21.71 -14.31 -7.55
C ARG A 36 -21.14 -13.10 -6.82
N THR A 37 -20.97 -13.22 -5.51
CA THR A 37 -20.29 -12.23 -4.68
C THR A 37 -18.77 -12.42 -4.76
N PHE A 38 -17.98 -11.46 -4.26
CA PHE A 38 -16.51 -11.59 -4.25
C PHE A 38 -16.05 -12.87 -3.52
N GLU A 39 -16.74 -13.24 -2.45
CA GLU A 39 -16.49 -14.44 -1.67
C GLU A 39 -16.67 -15.73 -2.49
N SER A 40 -17.48 -15.71 -3.55
CA SER A 40 -17.65 -16.89 -4.42
C SER A 40 -16.41 -17.21 -5.28
N TYR A 41 -15.48 -16.27 -5.41
CA TYR A 41 -14.19 -16.45 -6.08
C TYR A 41 -13.08 -16.80 -5.09
N VAL A 42 -13.34 -16.69 -3.79
CA VAL A 42 -12.38 -17.06 -2.75
C VAL A 42 -12.59 -18.54 -2.43
N THR A 43 -11.63 -19.38 -2.81
CA THR A 43 -11.59 -20.76 -2.35
C THR A 43 -11.42 -20.76 -0.85
N LYS A 44 -12.37 -21.35 -0.12
CA LYS A 44 -12.21 -21.58 1.32
C LYS A 44 -10.95 -22.42 1.52
N SER A 45 -10.03 -21.90 2.33
CA SER A 45 -8.84 -22.62 2.73
C SER A 45 -8.94 -22.95 4.21
N ASP A 46 -8.57 -24.18 4.58
CA ASP A 46 -8.40 -24.57 5.97
C ASP A 46 -7.11 -23.99 6.59
N THR A 47 -6.32 -23.25 5.80
CA THR A 47 -5.15 -22.54 6.27
C THR A 47 -5.52 -21.16 6.79
N GLN A 48 -5.27 -20.96 8.09
CA GLN A 48 -5.42 -19.66 8.72
C GLN A 48 -4.06 -18.95 8.78
N PHE A 49 -3.97 -17.77 8.18
CA PHE A 49 -2.88 -16.85 8.46
C PHE A 49 -3.17 -16.14 9.78
N THR A 50 -2.22 -16.17 10.71
CA THR A 50 -2.30 -15.39 11.94
C THR A 50 -1.06 -14.50 12.02
N ILE A 51 -1.27 -13.22 12.29
CA ILE A 51 -0.16 -12.31 12.60
C ILE A 51 0.38 -12.73 13.96
N GLN A 52 1.61 -13.25 13.96
CA GLN A 52 2.27 -13.60 15.21
C GLN A 52 2.84 -12.35 15.87
N ASN A 53 2.73 -12.28 17.20
CA ASN A 53 3.43 -11.27 17.98
C ASN A 53 4.93 -11.41 17.75
N VAL A 54 5.59 -10.27 17.53
CA VAL A 54 7.04 -10.21 17.36
C VAL A 54 7.67 -9.92 18.72
N SER A 55 8.78 -10.59 19.05
CA SER A 55 9.49 -10.32 20.31
C SER A 55 10.32 -9.04 20.22
N LEU A 56 10.44 -8.32 21.34
CA LEU A 56 11.28 -7.11 21.44
C LEU A 56 12.74 -7.41 21.05
N THR A 57 13.27 -8.55 21.46
CA THR A 57 14.62 -9.02 21.07
C THR A 57 14.77 -9.14 19.55
N LYS A 58 13.75 -9.63 18.85
CA LYS A 58 13.77 -9.72 17.39
C LYS A 58 13.73 -8.34 16.74
N VAL A 59 12.89 -7.43 17.23
CA VAL A 59 12.85 -6.04 16.74
C VAL A 59 14.18 -5.35 16.93
N TYR A 60 14.73 -5.42 18.15
CA TYR A 60 16.02 -4.85 18.48
C TYR A 60 17.13 -5.38 17.57
N LYS A 61 17.21 -6.70 17.38
CA LYS A 61 18.21 -7.31 16.48
C LYS A 61 18.09 -6.80 15.04
N LEU A 62 16.87 -6.60 14.55
CA LEU A 62 16.64 -6.08 13.20
C LEU A 62 17.05 -4.60 13.10
N LEU A 63 16.73 -3.78 14.10
CA LEU A 63 17.13 -2.38 14.15
C LEU A 63 18.65 -2.23 14.27
N SER A 64 19.29 -3.02 15.15
CA SER A 64 20.74 -2.98 15.39
C SER A 64 21.57 -3.43 14.18
N THR A 65 20.99 -4.25 13.30
CA THR A 65 21.65 -4.77 12.08
C THR A 65 21.25 -4.04 10.80
N ILE A 66 20.47 -2.96 10.90
CA ILE A 66 20.03 -2.21 9.73
C ILE A 66 21.24 -1.61 8.96
N LYS A 67 21.19 -1.67 7.62
CA LYS A 67 22.26 -1.12 6.77
C LYS A 67 22.17 0.39 6.70
N THR A 68 23.10 1.08 7.35
CA THR A 68 23.09 2.55 7.43
C THR A 68 23.66 3.26 6.22
N SER A 69 24.23 2.52 5.27
CA SER A 69 24.70 3.05 3.99
C SER A 69 23.60 3.19 2.93
N LYS A 70 22.34 2.92 3.29
CA LYS A 70 21.19 3.03 2.40
C LYS A 70 20.47 4.37 2.61
N SER A 71 19.98 4.93 1.51
CA SER A 71 19.15 6.14 1.51
C SER A 71 17.86 5.91 2.30
N ALA A 72 17.37 6.96 2.95
CA ALA A 72 16.07 6.93 3.61
C ALA A 72 14.93 6.71 2.59
N GLY A 73 13.82 6.12 3.05
CA GLY A 73 12.61 5.97 2.25
C GLY A 73 11.86 7.29 2.07
N HIS A 74 10.61 7.20 1.62
CA HIS A 74 9.74 8.39 1.45
C HIS A 74 9.46 9.12 2.78
N ASP A 75 9.56 8.40 3.90
CA ASP A 75 9.46 8.93 5.27
C ASP A 75 10.64 9.82 5.69
N ARG A 76 11.74 9.80 4.91
CA ARG A 76 12.99 10.53 5.19
C ARG A 76 13.65 10.15 6.52
N ILE A 77 13.34 8.97 7.08
CA ILE A 77 13.98 8.48 8.31
C ILE A 77 15.25 7.70 7.93
N PRO A 78 16.46 8.18 8.30
CA PRO A 78 17.68 7.48 7.96
C PRO A 78 17.80 6.17 8.73
N GLY A 79 18.26 5.10 8.08
CA GLY A 79 18.53 3.82 8.75
C GLY A 79 19.51 3.96 9.93
N LYS A 80 20.43 4.93 9.88
CA LYS A 80 21.32 5.23 11.01
C LYS A 80 20.56 5.66 12.26
N LEU A 81 19.56 6.53 12.10
CA LEU A 81 18.74 6.98 13.22
C LEU A 81 17.96 5.82 13.84
N LEU A 82 17.39 4.94 13.01
CA LEU A 82 16.69 3.74 13.48
C LEU A 82 17.59 2.79 14.26
N ARG A 83 18.84 2.63 13.82
CA ARG A 83 19.83 1.80 14.52
C ARG A 83 20.21 2.38 15.87
N ASP A 84 20.50 3.68 15.90
CA ASP A 84 20.95 4.37 17.11
C ASP A 84 19.81 4.45 18.14
N ALA A 85 18.55 4.48 17.69
CA ALA A 85 17.35 4.46 18.54
C ALA A 85 16.84 3.05 18.89
N ALA A 86 17.58 1.97 18.55
CA ALA A 86 17.09 0.59 18.70
C ALA A 86 16.68 0.25 20.13
N GLU A 87 17.44 0.68 21.14
CA GLU A 87 17.15 0.45 22.57
C GLU A 87 15.89 1.18 23.05
N VAL A 88 15.58 2.34 22.46
CA VAL A 88 14.39 3.13 22.82
C VAL A 88 13.15 2.55 22.15
N ILE A 89 13.26 2.13 20.89
CA ILE A 89 12.15 1.55 20.12
C ILE A 89 11.83 0.12 20.58
N ALA A 90 12.85 -0.65 20.93
CA ALA A 90 12.74 -2.04 21.35
C ALA A 90 13.58 -2.30 22.60
N PRO A 91 13.13 -1.83 23.79
CA PRO A 91 13.86 -2.00 25.03
C PRO A 91 13.95 -3.48 25.39
N ILE A 92 15.16 -4.03 25.39
CA ILE A 92 15.41 -5.38 25.89
C ILE A 92 15.76 -5.28 27.39
N PRO A 93 15.13 -6.06 28.27
CA PRO A 93 15.57 -6.20 29.65
C PRO A 93 17.03 -6.67 29.72
N VAL A 94 17.82 -6.07 30.61
CA VAL A 94 19.26 -6.36 30.78
C VAL A 94 19.53 -7.84 31.11
N SER A 95 18.54 -8.58 31.60
CA SER A 95 18.61 -10.03 31.85
C SER A 95 18.64 -10.90 30.58
N ASN A 96 18.41 -10.32 29.41
CA ASN A 96 18.31 -11.02 28.12
C ASN A 96 19.39 -10.57 27.11
N LEU A 97 20.42 -9.86 27.58
CA LEU A 97 21.62 -9.51 26.83
C LEU A 97 22.72 -10.57 26.99
#